data_AF-D1YH95-F1
#
_entry.id   AF-D1YH95-F1
#
_cell.length_a   1.000
_cell.length_b   1.000
_cell.length_c   1.000
_cell.angle_alpha   90.00
_cell.angle_beta   90.00
_cell.angle_gamma   90.00
#
_symmetry.space_group_name_H-M   'P 1'
#
loop_
_entity.id
_entity.type
_entity.pdbx_description
1 polymer ?
#
loop_
_entity_poly.entity_id
_entity_poly.type
_entity_poly.pdbx_seq_one_letter_code
_entity_poly.pdbx_strand_id
1 'polypeptide(L)'
;MQNNATDKLSPLKKLTAEQEALVNQIINFTNQHLNNNFPATFTIYGDAGTGKSVVLSALFDQIQKLRQTKNSNFYQTNNYFLVNHPEILKVYKQIAGPLPELLKKNFQRPTSFINQLDKKQKEADIVIIDEAHLLLSKPDHYNNFYHDNQLVEIIKRSKVVILVFDPYQVLKMKTLWTKERLERITHLYPHKEYYLKHQFRMNASSDLIDWFNSFTENKIIKPIPDNATKNYDFRIFNDAEEMRKEIVKRNNEVGLSRILSTSGYPSTLDGGKHYIQEGKFKMPWDQYNYTSTPWAEIPETINEVGSIYTCQGFDLNYTGIIIGPPISQIPGQNKIQVNLDKITDIEMFKKEKI
;
A
#
# COMPACT_ATOMS: atom_id res chain seq x y z
N MET A 1 -11.43 -0.99 -22.34
CA MET A 1 -10.39 -1.51 -21.44
C MET A 1 -11.03 -1.71 -20.09
N GLN A 2 -10.94 -2.91 -19.51
CA GLN A 2 -11.35 -3.07 -18.12
C GLN A 2 -10.46 -2.16 -17.27
N ASN A 3 -11.08 -1.44 -16.33
CA ASN A 3 -10.41 -0.45 -15.50
C ASN A 3 -10.52 -0.94 -14.07
N ASN A 4 -9.86 -2.07 -13.80
CA ASN A 4 -9.87 -2.78 -12.51
C ASN A 4 -8.45 -2.76 -11.89
N ALA A 5 -8.35 -3.07 -10.60
CA ALA A 5 -7.07 -3.05 -9.88
C ALA A 5 -6.11 -4.14 -10.41
N THR A 6 -6.66 -5.26 -10.89
CA THR A 6 -5.86 -6.35 -11.48
C THR A 6 -5.10 -5.93 -12.74
N ASP A 7 -5.69 -5.10 -13.61
CA ASP A 7 -5.03 -4.58 -14.81
C ASP A 7 -3.93 -3.59 -14.46
N LYS A 8 -4.13 -2.80 -13.40
CA LYS A 8 -3.14 -1.82 -12.92
C LYS A 8 -1.89 -2.49 -12.35
N LEU A 9 -2.03 -3.64 -11.70
CA LEU A 9 -0.95 -4.43 -11.07
C LEU A 9 -0.52 -5.68 -11.87
N SER A 10 -1.04 -5.85 -13.09
CA SER A 10 -0.77 -7.03 -13.91
C SER A 10 0.74 -7.19 -14.20
N PRO A 11 1.30 -8.41 -14.04
CA PRO A 11 2.70 -8.69 -14.37
C PRO A 11 2.98 -8.61 -15.88
N LEU A 12 1.93 -8.60 -16.71
CA LEU A 12 2.01 -8.49 -18.16
C LEU A 12 2.01 -7.03 -18.64
N LYS A 13 1.89 -6.06 -17.73
CA LYS A 13 1.94 -4.64 -18.07
C LYS A 13 3.34 -4.28 -18.57
N LYS A 14 3.41 -3.52 -19.66
CA LYS A 14 4.67 -3.06 -20.23
C LYS A 14 5.40 -2.16 -19.23
N LEU A 15 6.60 -2.58 -18.85
CA LEU A 15 7.49 -1.83 -17.98
C LEU A 15 8.16 -0.68 -18.75
N THR A 16 8.59 0.36 -18.03
CA THR A 16 9.52 1.35 -18.60
C THR A 16 10.93 0.79 -18.65
N ALA A 17 11.81 1.41 -19.44
CA ALA A 17 13.21 1.01 -19.50
C ALA A 17 13.92 1.03 -18.12
N GLU A 18 13.58 1.99 -17.25
CA GLU A 18 14.08 2.04 -15.86
C GLU A 18 13.60 0.82 -15.07
N GLN A 19 12.32 0.47 -15.16
CA GLN A 19 11.73 -0.67 -14.47
C GLN A 19 12.28 -2.00 -14.98
N GLU A 20 12.46 -2.16 -16.29
CA GLU A 20 13.10 -3.36 -16.87
C GLU A 20 14.55 -3.52 -16.39
N ALA A 21 15.32 -2.42 -16.38
CA ALA A 21 16.68 -2.42 -15.86
C ALA A 21 16.72 -2.80 -14.36
N LEU A 22 15.78 -2.29 -13.57
CA LEU A 22 15.64 -2.64 -12.15
C LEU A 22 15.34 -4.13 -11.96
N VAL A 23 14.37 -4.69 -12.71
CA VAL A 23 14.04 -6.11 -12.64
C VAL A 23 15.28 -6.98 -12.96
N ASN A 24 15.99 -6.67 -14.03
CA ASN A 24 17.23 -7.37 -14.41
C ASN A 24 18.31 -7.27 -13.32
N GLN A 25 18.46 -6.09 -12.71
CA GLN A 25 19.38 -5.86 -11.61
C GLN A 25 19.05 -6.72 -10.39
N ILE A 26 17.75 -6.84 -10.04
CA ILE A 26 17.30 -7.67 -8.91
C ILE A 26 17.51 -9.15 -9.20
N ILE A 27 17.23 -9.62 -10.42
CA ILE A 27 17.50 -11.01 -10.82
C ILE A 27 19.00 -11.32 -10.71
N ASN A 28 19.87 -10.44 -11.20
CA ASN A 28 21.32 -10.62 -11.09
C ASN A 28 21.79 -10.67 -9.63
N PHE A 29 21.31 -9.75 -8.78
CA PHE A 29 21.61 -9.77 -7.36
C PHE A 29 21.13 -11.06 -6.69
N THR A 30 19.91 -11.50 -7.00
CA THR A 30 19.34 -12.73 -6.44
C THR A 30 20.18 -13.94 -6.85
N ASN A 31 20.55 -14.02 -8.13
CA ASN A 31 21.38 -15.09 -8.67
C ASN A 31 22.76 -15.19 -7.97
N GLN A 32 23.35 -14.05 -7.60
CA GLN A 32 24.63 -13.99 -6.88
C GLN A 32 24.54 -14.47 -5.42
N HIS A 33 23.38 -14.33 -4.79
CA HIS A 33 23.21 -14.57 -3.36
C HIS A 33 22.40 -15.84 -3.02
N LEU A 34 21.74 -16.47 -3.98
CA LEU A 34 20.88 -17.63 -3.78
C LEU A 34 21.59 -18.86 -3.19
N ASN A 35 22.89 -18.98 -3.42
CA ASN A 35 23.72 -20.11 -2.97
C ASN A 35 24.57 -19.78 -1.73
N ASN A 36 24.38 -18.60 -1.13
CA ASN A 36 25.14 -18.20 0.03
C ASN A 36 24.55 -18.79 1.32
N ASN A 37 25.39 -18.94 2.35
CA ASN A 37 24.99 -19.42 3.68
C ASN A 37 24.46 -18.31 4.59
N PHE A 38 24.31 -17.10 4.07
CA PHE A 38 23.78 -15.94 4.78
C PHE A 38 22.76 -15.23 3.88
N PRO A 39 21.76 -14.57 4.47
CA PRO A 39 20.73 -13.92 3.68
C PRO A 39 21.27 -12.64 3.02
N ALA A 40 20.58 -12.17 1.98
CA ALA A 40 20.86 -10.91 1.29
C ALA A 40 19.57 -10.10 1.10
N THR A 41 19.68 -8.77 1.07
CA THR A 41 18.51 -7.88 0.98
C THR A 41 18.59 -6.91 -0.20
N PHE A 42 17.47 -6.69 -0.89
CA PHE A 42 17.37 -5.69 -1.94
C PHE A 42 16.22 -4.73 -1.61
N THR A 43 16.54 -3.47 -1.35
CA THR A 43 15.53 -2.47 -0.98
C THR A 43 15.25 -1.53 -2.15
N ILE A 44 13.98 -1.46 -2.55
CA ILE A 44 13.47 -0.54 -3.56
C ILE A 44 12.73 0.58 -2.84
N TYR A 45 13.27 1.78 -2.95
CA TYR A 45 12.62 3.01 -2.50
C TYR A 45 11.90 3.68 -3.67
N GLY A 46 10.79 4.35 -3.37
CA GLY A 46 10.14 5.23 -4.32
C GLY A 46 8.84 5.76 -3.74
N ASP A 47 8.43 6.94 -4.20
CA ASP A 47 7.19 7.57 -3.74
C ASP A 47 5.95 6.87 -4.34
N ALA A 48 4.77 7.27 -3.88
CA ALA A 48 3.50 6.85 -4.47
C ALA A 48 3.48 7.13 -5.98
N GLY A 49 2.96 6.18 -6.76
CA GLY A 49 2.85 6.33 -8.21
C GLY A 49 4.15 6.06 -9.00
N THR A 50 5.22 5.56 -8.41
CA THR A 50 6.43 5.09 -9.16
C THR A 50 6.28 3.70 -9.79
N GLY A 51 5.12 3.05 -9.64
CA GLY A 51 4.86 1.72 -10.22
C GLY A 51 5.56 0.56 -9.52
N LYS A 52 5.92 0.71 -8.23
CA LYS A 52 6.65 -0.29 -7.43
C LYS A 52 5.97 -1.66 -7.44
N SER A 53 4.66 -1.72 -7.21
CA SER A 53 3.89 -2.95 -7.23
C SER A 53 3.86 -3.63 -8.62
N VAL A 54 3.90 -2.86 -9.72
CA VAL A 54 4.02 -3.41 -11.09
C VAL A 54 5.40 -4.05 -11.28
N VAL A 55 6.46 -3.39 -10.83
CA VAL A 55 7.83 -3.94 -10.84
C VAL A 55 7.89 -5.25 -10.06
N LEU A 56 7.34 -5.30 -8.84
CA LEU A 56 7.34 -6.51 -8.03
C LEU A 56 6.51 -7.64 -8.65
N SER A 57 5.35 -7.33 -9.23
CA SER A 57 4.49 -8.29 -9.92
C SER A 57 5.22 -8.93 -11.11
N ALA A 58 5.83 -8.11 -11.97
CA ALA A 58 6.61 -8.57 -13.11
C ALA A 58 7.86 -9.36 -12.68
N LEU A 59 8.57 -8.90 -11.64
CA LEU A 59 9.71 -9.60 -11.06
C LEU A 59 9.32 -11.00 -10.56
N PHE A 60 8.21 -11.11 -9.84
CA PHE A 60 7.76 -12.40 -9.30
C PHE A 60 7.37 -13.38 -10.41
N ASP A 61 6.67 -12.90 -11.44
CA ASP A 61 6.36 -13.70 -12.63
C ASP A 61 7.64 -14.20 -13.33
N GLN A 62 8.64 -13.35 -13.50
CA GLN A 62 9.93 -13.75 -14.08
C GLN A 62 10.68 -14.77 -13.22
N ILE A 63 10.72 -14.59 -11.89
CA ILE A 63 11.32 -15.56 -10.96
C ILE A 63 10.59 -16.92 -11.05
N GLN A 64 9.27 -16.91 -11.14
CA GLN A 64 8.47 -18.13 -11.27
C GLN A 64 8.71 -18.86 -12.59
N LYS A 65 8.90 -18.13 -13.71
CA LYS A 65 9.33 -18.72 -14.99
C LYS A 65 10.74 -19.31 -14.91
N LEU A 66 11.68 -18.58 -14.30
CA LEU A 66 13.05 -19.07 -14.09
C LEU A 66 13.09 -20.32 -13.21
N ARG A 67 12.17 -20.43 -12.24
CA ARG A 67 12.01 -21.62 -11.39
C ARG A 67 11.70 -22.90 -12.17
N GLN A 68 11.05 -22.79 -13.33
CA GLN A 68 10.76 -23.94 -14.18
C GLN A 68 11.92 -24.32 -15.11
N THR A 69 12.94 -23.47 -15.21
CA THR A 69 14.06 -23.64 -16.17
C THR A 69 15.18 -24.48 -15.54
N LYS A 70 15.39 -25.71 -16.03
CA LYS A 70 16.34 -26.68 -15.45
C LYS A 70 17.79 -26.18 -15.29
N ASN A 71 18.25 -25.33 -16.21
CA ASN A 71 19.63 -24.81 -16.21
C ASN A 71 19.77 -23.46 -15.48
N SER A 72 18.71 -23.01 -14.80
CA SER A 72 18.70 -21.79 -14.01
C SER A 72 19.08 -22.09 -12.57
N ASN A 73 19.85 -21.21 -11.92
CA ASN A 73 20.07 -21.31 -10.46
C ASN A 73 18.76 -21.18 -9.67
N PHE A 74 17.72 -20.63 -10.29
CA PHE A 74 16.39 -20.52 -9.70
C PHE A 74 15.59 -21.83 -9.78
N TYR A 75 16.11 -22.87 -10.44
CA TYR A 75 15.38 -24.11 -10.66
C TYR A 75 14.85 -24.69 -9.35
N GLN A 76 13.54 -24.92 -9.29
CA GLN A 76 12.83 -25.45 -8.11
C GLN A 76 12.89 -24.62 -6.83
N THR A 77 13.33 -23.36 -6.87
CA THR A 77 13.32 -22.50 -5.67
C THR A 77 11.93 -22.36 -5.04
N ASN A 78 11.87 -22.18 -3.73
CA ASN A 78 10.67 -21.93 -2.95
C ASN A 78 10.50 -20.43 -2.72
N ASN A 79 9.60 -19.80 -3.50
CA ASN A 79 9.46 -18.34 -3.55
C ASN A 79 8.12 -17.87 -2.99
N TYR A 80 8.13 -16.74 -2.28
CA TYR A 80 6.92 -16.15 -1.69
C TYR A 80 6.82 -14.66 -1.99
N PHE A 81 5.58 -14.18 -2.06
CA PHE A 81 5.24 -12.78 -2.19
C PHE A 81 4.39 -12.38 -0.98
N LEU A 82 4.90 -11.43 -0.18
CA LEU A 82 4.31 -11.02 1.08
C LEU A 82 3.68 -9.64 0.95
N VAL A 83 2.44 -9.52 1.41
CA VAL A 83 1.70 -8.26 1.47
C VAL A 83 0.93 -8.24 2.77
N ASN A 84 1.21 -7.24 3.62
CA ASN A 84 0.48 -7.14 4.90
C ASN A 84 -0.91 -6.50 4.71
N HIS A 85 -1.08 -5.67 3.67
CA HIS A 85 -2.35 -5.05 3.33
C HIS A 85 -3.39 -6.08 2.84
N PRO A 86 -4.52 -6.28 3.54
CA PRO A 86 -5.52 -7.31 3.20
C PRO A 86 -6.08 -7.18 1.78
N GLU A 87 -6.48 -5.97 1.41
CA GLU A 87 -7.15 -5.73 0.12
C GLU A 87 -6.20 -5.83 -1.07
N ILE A 88 -4.97 -5.33 -0.96
CA ILE A 88 -3.93 -5.52 -2.00
C ILE A 88 -3.54 -7.00 -2.15
N LEU A 89 -3.47 -7.77 -1.06
CA LEU A 89 -3.24 -9.21 -1.14
C LEU A 89 -4.35 -9.93 -1.93
N LYS A 90 -5.60 -9.47 -1.85
CA LYS A 90 -6.71 -9.99 -2.68
C LYS A 90 -6.45 -9.74 -4.16
N VAL A 91 -6.00 -8.53 -4.53
CA VAL A 91 -5.65 -8.17 -5.93
C VAL A 91 -4.58 -9.12 -6.48
N TYR A 92 -3.47 -9.31 -5.75
CA TYR A 92 -2.40 -10.22 -6.19
C TYR A 92 -2.89 -11.67 -6.33
N LYS A 93 -3.76 -12.14 -5.43
CA LYS A 93 -4.35 -13.48 -5.54
C LYS A 93 -5.32 -13.62 -6.71
N GLN A 94 -6.02 -12.56 -7.10
CA GLN A 94 -6.84 -12.56 -8.31
C GLN A 94 -5.95 -12.64 -9.56
N ILE A 95 -4.88 -11.83 -9.63
CA ILE A 95 -3.89 -11.84 -10.73
C ILE A 95 -3.22 -13.21 -10.89
N ALA A 96 -2.89 -13.88 -9.77
CA ALA A 96 -2.25 -15.19 -9.82
C ALA A 96 -3.16 -16.30 -10.39
N GLY A 97 -4.49 -16.17 -10.28
CA GLY A 97 -5.41 -17.24 -10.67
C GLY A 97 -5.33 -17.64 -12.15
N PRO A 98 -5.34 -16.68 -13.10
CA PRO A 98 -5.26 -16.97 -14.53
C PRO A 98 -3.88 -17.35 -15.07
N LEU A 99 -2.79 -17.09 -14.33
CA LEU A 99 -1.42 -17.23 -14.84
C LEU A 99 -0.82 -18.58 -14.40
N PRO A 100 -0.36 -19.44 -15.33
CA PRO A 100 0.08 -20.81 -15.01
C PRO A 100 1.27 -20.86 -14.06
N GLU A 101 2.11 -19.83 -14.10
CA GLU A 101 3.36 -19.70 -13.32
C GLU A 101 3.11 -19.28 -11.86
N LEU A 102 1.96 -18.66 -11.59
CA LEU A 102 1.66 -18.03 -10.32
C LEU A 102 0.64 -18.85 -9.53
N LEU A 103 1.01 -19.23 -8.31
CA LEU A 103 0.11 -19.97 -7.43
C LEU A 103 -0.38 -19.06 -6.31
N LYS A 104 -1.70 -18.98 -6.10
CA LYS A 104 -2.31 -18.18 -5.01
C LYS A 104 -1.72 -18.47 -3.63
N LYS A 105 -1.23 -19.70 -3.39
CA LYS A 105 -0.60 -20.12 -2.13
C LYS A 105 0.75 -19.43 -1.84
N ASN A 106 1.42 -18.91 -2.88
CA ASN A 106 2.71 -18.22 -2.74
C ASN A 106 2.51 -16.75 -2.29
N PHE A 107 1.28 -16.22 -2.37
CA PHE A 107 0.92 -14.90 -1.90
C PHE A 107 0.35 -14.97 -0.48
N GLN A 108 1.04 -14.38 0.50
CA GLN A 108 0.71 -14.55 1.91
C GLN A 108 0.87 -13.25 2.71
N ARG A 109 0.27 -13.23 3.92
CA ARG A 109 0.62 -12.21 4.91
C ARG A 109 1.93 -12.60 5.63
N PRO A 110 2.75 -11.62 6.06
CA PRO A 110 3.99 -11.86 6.80
C PRO A 110 3.87 -12.83 7.98
N THR A 111 2.90 -12.63 8.88
CA THR A 111 2.72 -13.52 10.05
C THR A 111 2.37 -14.95 9.65
N SER A 112 1.52 -15.12 8.63
CA SER A 112 1.16 -16.45 8.13
C SER A 112 2.37 -17.18 7.55
N PHE A 113 3.23 -16.46 6.83
CA PHE A 113 4.47 -16.99 6.26
C PHE A 113 5.44 -17.44 7.37
N ILE A 114 5.72 -16.56 8.35
CA ILE A 114 6.62 -16.85 9.48
C ILE A 114 6.13 -18.10 10.23
N ASN A 115 4.88 -18.10 10.69
CA ASN A 115 4.31 -19.20 11.47
C ASN A 115 4.27 -20.52 10.66
N GLN A 116 4.02 -20.45 9.35
CA GLN A 116 4.02 -21.62 8.48
C GLN A 116 5.41 -22.23 8.33
N LEU A 117 6.43 -21.41 8.10
CA LEU A 117 7.80 -21.87 7.91
C LEU A 117 8.39 -22.46 9.21
N ASP A 118 8.11 -21.83 10.35
CA ASP A 118 8.50 -22.36 11.66
C ASP A 118 7.92 -23.74 11.92
N LYS A 119 6.60 -23.88 11.73
CA LYS A 119 5.92 -25.16 11.92
C LYS A 119 6.48 -26.26 11.01
N LYS A 120 6.93 -25.89 9.80
CA LYS A 120 7.48 -26.85 8.82
C LYS A 120 8.98 -27.04 8.93
N GLN A 121 9.68 -26.24 9.75
CA GLN A 121 11.14 -26.17 9.80
C GLN A 121 11.75 -26.02 8.40
N LYS A 122 11.22 -25.05 7.63
CA LYS A 122 11.64 -24.78 6.26
C LYS A 122 12.06 -23.34 6.09
N GLU A 123 12.91 -23.12 5.08
CA GLU A 123 13.30 -21.79 4.62
C GLU A 123 12.73 -21.52 3.22
N ALA A 124 12.61 -20.25 2.89
CA ALA A 124 12.34 -19.76 1.55
C ALA A 124 13.65 -19.42 0.84
N ASP A 125 13.70 -19.61 -0.47
CA ASP A 125 14.83 -19.16 -1.26
C ASP A 125 14.71 -17.67 -1.56
N ILE A 126 13.53 -17.21 -1.99
CA ILE A 126 13.29 -15.83 -2.39
C ILE A 126 11.99 -15.32 -1.78
N VAL A 127 12.04 -14.18 -1.10
CA VAL A 127 10.86 -13.51 -0.55
C VAL A 127 10.79 -12.09 -1.09
N ILE A 128 9.68 -11.77 -1.73
CA ILE A 128 9.34 -10.42 -2.17
C ILE A 128 8.34 -9.83 -1.18
N ILE A 129 8.55 -8.58 -0.75
CA ILE A 129 7.67 -7.88 0.18
C ILE A 129 7.20 -6.58 -0.47
N ASP A 130 5.89 -6.47 -0.69
CA ASP A 130 5.26 -5.20 -1.04
C ASP A 130 4.79 -4.47 0.22
N GLU A 131 4.77 -3.14 0.15
CA GLU A 131 4.35 -2.28 1.26
C GLU A 131 5.09 -2.59 2.58
N ALA A 132 6.43 -2.71 2.54
CA ALA A 132 7.21 -3.15 3.71
C ALA A 132 7.11 -2.19 4.91
N HIS A 133 6.72 -0.93 4.68
CA HIS A 133 6.36 0.03 5.74
C HIS A 133 5.15 -0.40 6.57
N LEU A 134 4.37 -1.38 6.13
CA LEU A 134 3.28 -2.00 6.89
C LEU A 134 3.72 -3.21 7.72
N LEU A 135 4.99 -3.63 7.66
CA LEU A 135 5.48 -4.73 8.50
C LEU A 135 5.43 -4.36 9.98
N LEU A 136 5.09 -5.32 10.84
CA LEU A 136 5.09 -5.08 12.28
C LEU A 136 6.53 -4.93 12.80
N SER A 137 6.75 -3.86 13.57
CA SER A 137 8.02 -3.58 14.23
C SER A 137 7.98 -3.88 15.73
N LYS A 138 6.93 -4.55 16.20
CA LYS A 138 6.72 -5.04 17.57
C LYS A 138 5.78 -6.25 17.56
N PRO A 139 5.70 -7.03 18.65
CA PRO A 139 4.76 -8.14 18.76
C PRO A 139 3.30 -7.71 18.58
N ASP A 140 2.50 -8.61 18.03
CA ASP A 140 1.06 -8.48 17.89
C ASP A 140 0.37 -9.82 18.16
N HIS A 141 0.19 -10.13 19.44
CA HIS A 141 -0.35 -11.41 19.89
C HIS A 141 -1.77 -11.65 19.39
N TYR A 142 -2.56 -10.59 19.20
CA TYR A 142 -3.92 -10.71 18.64
C TYR A 142 -3.89 -11.32 17.23
N ASN A 143 -2.91 -10.94 16.42
CA ASN A 143 -2.69 -11.48 15.09
C ASN A 143 -1.71 -12.67 15.05
N ASN A 144 -1.45 -13.30 16.21
CA ASN A 144 -0.53 -14.44 16.36
C ASN A 144 0.90 -14.15 15.90
N PHE A 145 1.37 -12.91 16.07
CA PHE A 145 2.76 -12.54 15.86
C PHE A 145 3.43 -12.30 17.22
N TYR A 146 4.37 -13.18 17.60
CA TYR A 146 4.98 -13.19 18.93
C TYR A 146 6.44 -12.75 18.95
N HIS A 147 7.01 -12.39 17.79
CA HIS A 147 8.38 -11.91 17.67
C HIS A 147 8.45 -10.38 17.70
N ASP A 148 9.67 -9.84 17.82
CA ASP A 148 9.88 -8.40 17.95
C ASP A 148 9.74 -7.64 16.63
N ASN A 149 10.10 -8.24 15.49
CA ASN A 149 10.09 -7.53 14.21
C ASN A 149 9.88 -8.49 13.03
N GLN A 150 8.86 -8.24 12.20
CA GLN A 150 8.54 -9.11 11.06
C GLN A 150 9.65 -9.16 10.01
N LEU A 151 10.32 -8.05 9.72
CA LEU A 151 11.38 -8.03 8.70
C LEU A 151 12.56 -8.90 9.13
N VAL A 152 12.97 -8.79 10.40
CA VAL A 152 14.03 -9.64 10.98
C VAL A 152 13.66 -11.12 10.86
N GLU A 153 12.43 -11.48 11.23
CA GLU A 153 11.98 -12.87 11.17
C GLU A 153 11.83 -13.40 9.74
N ILE A 154 11.46 -12.54 8.78
CA ILE A 154 11.44 -12.91 7.36
C ILE A 154 12.86 -13.17 6.86
N ILE A 155 13.82 -12.27 7.16
CA ILE A 155 15.22 -12.42 6.74
C ILE A 155 15.83 -13.71 7.30
N LYS A 156 15.57 -14.05 8.57
CA LYS A 156 16.05 -15.31 9.19
C LYS A 156 15.56 -16.58 8.48
N ARG A 157 14.49 -16.51 7.70
CA ARG A 157 13.84 -17.66 7.04
C ARG A 157 13.97 -17.60 5.52
N SER A 158 14.82 -16.73 4.98
CA SER A 158 14.90 -16.44 3.55
C SER A 158 16.35 -16.29 3.11
N LYS A 159 16.72 -16.79 1.93
CA LYS A 159 18.06 -16.54 1.38
C LYS A 159 18.18 -15.15 0.75
N VAL A 160 17.17 -14.72 -0.01
CA VAL A 160 17.12 -13.37 -0.60
C VAL A 160 15.78 -12.71 -0.29
N VAL A 161 15.83 -11.50 0.27
CA VAL A 161 14.64 -10.69 0.57
C VAL A 161 14.65 -9.43 -0.29
N ILE A 162 13.65 -9.27 -1.13
CA ILE A 162 13.44 -8.07 -1.95
C ILE A 162 12.25 -7.32 -1.36
N LEU A 163 12.41 -6.04 -1.03
CA LEU A 163 11.38 -5.27 -0.37
C LEU A 163 11.18 -3.89 -1.01
N VAL A 164 9.92 -3.46 -1.07
CA VAL A 164 9.54 -2.09 -1.41
C VAL A 164 9.25 -1.31 -0.15
N PHE A 165 9.82 -0.12 -0.02
CA PHE A 165 9.61 0.78 1.12
C PHE A 165 9.28 2.20 0.66
N ASP A 166 8.19 2.75 1.19
CA ASP A 166 7.78 4.13 0.98
C ASP A 166 7.70 4.87 2.33
N PRO A 167 8.66 5.75 2.65
CA PRO A 167 8.72 6.42 3.96
C PRO A 167 7.52 7.34 4.21
N TYR A 168 6.86 7.83 3.16
CA TYR A 168 5.71 8.74 3.29
C TYR A 168 4.40 8.01 3.56
N GLN A 169 4.38 6.68 3.37
CA GLN A 169 3.21 5.84 3.59
C GLN A 169 3.20 5.09 4.93
N VAL A 170 4.13 5.43 5.82
CA VAL A 170 4.18 4.87 7.17
C VAL A 170 2.97 5.37 7.97
N LEU A 171 2.00 4.48 8.19
CA LEU A 171 0.91 4.72 9.12
C LEU A 171 1.46 4.67 10.56
N LYS A 172 1.10 5.65 11.38
CA LYS A 172 1.49 5.67 12.81
C LYS A 172 0.61 4.67 13.59
N MET A 173 1.01 3.40 13.58
CA MET A 173 0.46 2.27 14.38
C MET A 173 1.63 1.38 14.86
N LYS A 174 1.45 0.05 15.04
CA LYS A 174 2.49 -0.93 15.41
C LYS A 174 3.64 -1.10 14.37
N THR A 175 3.73 -0.17 13.44
CA THR A 175 4.58 -0.09 12.26
C THR A 175 5.46 1.16 12.39
N LEU A 176 6.43 1.14 13.30
CA LEU A 176 7.30 2.30 13.53
C LEU A 176 8.55 2.20 12.68
N TRP A 177 8.36 2.40 11.38
CA TRP A 177 9.41 2.39 10.39
C TRP A 177 9.91 3.79 10.07
N THR A 178 11.23 3.92 10.04
CA THR A 178 11.93 5.02 9.39
C THR A 178 12.97 4.39 8.47
N LYS A 179 13.51 5.18 7.54
CA LYS A 179 14.59 4.71 6.68
C LYS A 179 15.76 4.20 7.51
N GLU A 180 16.16 4.92 8.56
CA GLU A 180 17.28 4.55 9.43
C GLU A 180 17.02 3.23 10.17
N ARG A 181 15.76 2.99 10.60
CA ARG A 181 15.38 1.72 11.25
C ARG A 181 15.41 0.56 10.26
N LEU A 182 15.00 0.78 9.02
CA LEU A 182 15.06 -0.22 7.96
C LEU A 182 16.51 -0.59 7.67
N GLU A 183 17.36 0.41 7.44
CA GLU A 183 18.79 0.25 7.13
C GLU A 183 19.54 -0.47 8.24
N ARG A 184 19.25 -0.18 9.52
CA ARG A 184 19.82 -0.91 10.67
C ARG A 184 19.56 -2.42 10.63
N ILE A 185 18.53 -2.88 9.93
CA ILE A 185 18.21 -4.30 9.77
C ILE A 185 18.78 -4.83 8.46
N THR A 186 18.57 -4.12 7.34
CA THR A 186 18.95 -4.61 6.01
C THR A 186 20.47 -4.57 5.79
N HIS A 187 21.18 -3.57 6.32
CA HIS A 187 22.62 -3.40 6.13
C HIS A 187 23.48 -4.34 6.97
N LEU A 188 22.87 -5.14 7.86
CA LEU A 188 23.55 -6.24 8.57
C LEU A 188 23.95 -7.38 7.63
N TYR A 189 23.40 -7.37 6.42
CA TYR A 189 23.58 -8.40 5.40
C TYR A 189 24.08 -7.75 4.10
N PRO A 190 24.61 -8.54 3.15
CA PRO A 190 24.84 -8.05 1.80
C PRO A 190 23.55 -7.46 1.24
N HIS A 191 23.63 -6.20 0.86
CA HIS A 191 22.46 -5.43 0.51
C HIS A 191 22.68 -4.62 -0.76
N LYS A 192 21.58 -4.29 -1.43
CA LYS A 192 21.57 -3.29 -2.49
C LYS A 192 20.34 -2.43 -2.36
N GLU A 193 20.49 -1.15 -2.67
CA GLU A 193 19.40 -0.19 -2.68
C GLU A 193 19.16 0.34 -4.08
N TYR A 194 17.91 0.65 -4.39
CA TYR A 194 17.52 1.31 -5.61
C TYR A 194 16.41 2.31 -5.34
N TYR A 195 16.51 3.51 -5.93
CA TYR A 195 15.50 4.54 -5.81
C TYR A 195 14.83 4.71 -7.17
N LEU A 196 13.55 4.32 -7.27
CA LEU A 196 12.71 4.63 -8.43
C LEU A 196 12.40 6.13 -8.42
N LYS A 197 12.94 6.84 -9.40
CA LYS A 197 12.84 8.31 -9.47
C LYS A 197 11.67 8.77 -10.33
N HIS A 198 11.30 8.00 -11.34
CA HIS A 198 10.20 8.36 -12.23
C HIS A 198 8.85 8.00 -11.60
N GLN A 199 8.13 9.02 -11.14
CA GLN A 199 6.75 8.91 -10.73
C GLN A 199 5.83 9.07 -11.94
N PHE A 200 4.92 8.12 -12.15
CA PHE A 200 3.80 8.24 -13.08
C PHE A 200 2.70 9.13 -12.50
N ARG A 201 3.05 10.22 -11.80
CA ARG A 201 2.10 11.02 -10.98
C ARG A 201 0.81 11.30 -11.75
N MET A 202 -0.28 11.43 -10.98
CA MET A 202 -1.56 11.98 -11.41
C MET A 202 -1.30 13.12 -12.42
N ASN A 203 -2.06 13.17 -13.52
CA ASN A 203 -1.92 14.15 -14.62
C ASN A 203 -2.14 15.62 -14.19
N ALA A 204 -2.01 15.94 -12.90
CA ALA A 204 -2.04 17.25 -12.28
C ALA A 204 -0.83 18.10 -12.68
N SER A 205 -1.02 19.42 -12.70
CA SER A 205 0.06 20.39 -12.86
C SER A 205 1.05 20.34 -11.69
N SER A 206 2.29 20.77 -11.93
CA SER A 206 3.28 21.01 -10.86
C SER A 206 2.71 21.90 -9.77
N ASP A 207 1.98 22.94 -10.15
CA ASP A 207 1.42 23.92 -9.22
C ASP A 207 0.34 23.30 -8.32
N LEU A 208 -0.48 22.38 -8.85
CA LEU A 208 -1.46 21.65 -8.06
C LEU A 208 -0.78 20.66 -7.11
N ILE A 209 0.30 20.01 -7.54
CA ILE A 209 1.09 19.15 -6.66
C ILE A 209 1.72 19.96 -5.52
N ASP A 210 2.28 21.13 -5.82
CA ASP A 210 2.82 22.05 -4.81
C ASP A 210 1.74 22.58 -3.86
N TRP A 211 0.51 22.72 -4.36
CA TRP A 211 -0.65 23.02 -3.52
C TRP A 211 -0.96 21.88 -2.56
N PHE A 212 -0.98 20.62 -3.02
CA PHE A 212 -1.16 19.45 -2.16
C PHE A 212 -0.08 19.35 -1.08
N ASN A 213 1.20 19.47 -1.45
CA ASN A 213 2.31 19.41 -0.50
C ASN A 213 2.24 20.55 0.54
N SER A 214 1.85 21.76 0.11
CA SER A 214 1.60 22.87 1.02
C SER A 214 0.47 22.57 2.01
N PHE A 215 -0.61 21.97 1.53
CA PHE A 215 -1.78 21.63 2.33
C PHE A 215 -1.46 20.51 3.34
N THR A 216 -0.77 19.44 2.92
CA THR A 216 -0.52 18.25 3.74
C THR A 216 0.70 18.38 4.66
N GLU A 217 1.84 18.83 4.14
CA GLU A 217 3.10 18.87 4.89
C GLU A 217 3.23 20.17 5.69
N ASN A 218 2.98 21.30 5.03
CA ASN A 218 3.20 22.62 5.61
C ASN A 218 1.97 23.16 6.34
N LYS A 219 0.82 22.49 6.20
CA LYS A 219 -0.47 22.89 6.79
C LYS A 219 -0.90 24.30 6.35
N ILE A 220 -0.51 24.71 5.14
CA ILE A 220 -0.79 26.03 4.57
C ILE A 220 -1.74 25.87 3.39
N ILE A 221 -2.84 26.63 3.43
CA ILE A 221 -3.84 26.69 2.36
C ILE A 221 -3.41 27.80 1.39
N LYS A 222 -2.77 27.42 0.27
CA LYS A 222 -2.45 28.35 -0.81
C LYS A 222 -3.68 28.65 -1.67
N PRO A 223 -3.69 29.74 -2.46
CA PRO A 223 -4.65 29.89 -3.56
C PRO A 223 -4.61 28.66 -4.48
N ILE A 224 -5.77 28.20 -4.93
CA ILE A 224 -5.86 27.11 -5.91
C ILE A 224 -5.27 27.63 -7.22
N PRO A 225 -4.34 26.89 -7.86
CA PRO A 225 -3.73 27.37 -9.09
C PRO A 225 -4.75 27.35 -10.24
N ASP A 226 -4.66 28.31 -11.16
CA ASP A 226 -5.58 28.43 -12.30
C ASP A 226 -5.58 27.19 -13.22
N ASN A 227 -4.46 26.45 -13.22
CA ASN A 227 -4.28 25.22 -13.99
C ASN A 227 -4.68 23.95 -13.21
N ALA A 228 -5.31 24.06 -12.03
CA ALA A 228 -5.67 22.90 -11.20
C ALA A 228 -6.59 21.89 -11.92
N THR A 229 -7.36 22.34 -12.90
CA THR A 229 -8.26 21.49 -13.68
C THR A 229 -7.68 21.04 -15.03
N LYS A 230 -6.42 21.44 -15.33
CA LYS A 230 -5.76 21.10 -16.59
C LYS A 230 -5.25 19.67 -16.53
N ASN A 231 -5.83 18.79 -17.35
CA ASN A 231 -5.51 17.35 -17.41
C ASN A 231 -5.79 16.54 -16.13
N TYR A 232 -6.39 17.16 -15.11
CA TYR A 232 -6.76 16.54 -13.84
C TYR A 232 -8.05 17.18 -13.32
N ASP A 233 -9.06 16.40 -12.93
CA ASP A 233 -10.34 16.94 -12.46
C ASP A 233 -10.29 17.18 -10.94
N PHE A 234 -9.75 18.34 -10.53
CA PHE A 234 -9.72 18.78 -9.14
C PHE A 234 -10.90 19.70 -8.82
N ARG A 235 -11.65 19.38 -7.76
CA ARG A 235 -12.81 20.15 -7.30
C ARG A 235 -12.84 20.26 -5.78
N ILE A 236 -13.40 21.35 -5.29
CA ILE A 236 -13.71 21.55 -3.87
C ILE A 236 -15.22 21.61 -3.71
N PHE A 237 -15.73 20.84 -2.76
CA PHE A 237 -17.14 20.82 -2.39
C PHE A 237 -17.30 21.34 -0.97
N ASN A 238 -18.31 22.16 -0.75
CA ASN A 238 -18.77 22.57 0.60
C ASN A 238 -19.95 21.72 1.09
N ASP A 239 -20.45 20.78 0.27
CA ASP A 239 -21.50 19.82 0.59
C ASP A 239 -21.04 18.40 0.22
N ALA A 240 -20.92 17.52 1.21
CA ALA A 240 -20.49 16.14 1.03
C ALA A 240 -21.48 15.29 0.22
N GLU A 241 -22.78 15.64 0.22
CA GLU A 241 -23.80 14.94 -0.58
C GLU A 241 -23.68 15.28 -2.07
N GLU A 242 -23.34 16.52 -2.40
CA GLU A 242 -23.07 16.91 -3.79
C GLU A 242 -21.78 16.25 -4.31
N MET A 243 -20.73 16.17 -3.48
CA MET A 243 -19.54 15.39 -3.80
C MET A 243 -19.89 13.91 -4.03
N ARG A 244 -20.72 13.31 -3.16
CA ARG A 244 -21.14 11.91 -3.27
C ARG A 244 -21.84 11.65 -4.61
N LYS A 245 -22.79 12.50 -5.01
CA LYS A 245 -23.51 12.37 -6.29
C LYS A 245 -22.55 12.40 -7.48
N GLU A 246 -21.56 13.31 -7.46
CA GLU A 246 -20.55 13.37 -8.51
C GLU A 246 -19.69 12.09 -8.54
N ILE A 247 -19.25 11.58 -7.40
CA ILE A 247 -18.46 10.34 -7.35
C ILE A 247 -19.26 9.13 -7.83
N VAL A 248 -20.55 9.02 -7.48
CA VAL A 248 -21.43 7.96 -8.00
C VAL A 248 -21.55 8.06 -9.53
N LYS A 249 -21.74 9.28 -10.05
CA LYS A 249 -21.78 9.52 -11.50
C LYS A 249 -20.47 9.08 -12.16
N ARG A 250 -19.31 9.48 -11.63
CA ARG A 250 -18.00 9.07 -12.16
C ARG A 250 -17.77 7.56 -12.06
N ASN A 251 -18.22 6.92 -10.98
CA ASN A 251 -18.15 5.47 -10.85
C ASN A 251 -18.93 4.75 -11.97
N ASN A 252 -20.09 5.28 -12.35
CA ASN A 252 -20.88 4.73 -13.46
C ASN A 252 -20.22 4.96 -14.83
N GLU A 253 -19.45 6.03 -14.99
CA GLU A 253 -18.74 6.36 -16.23
C GLU A 253 -17.46 5.52 -16.42
N VAL A 254 -16.64 5.38 -15.38
CA VAL A 254 -15.28 4.82 -15.50
C VAL A 254 -14.94 3.70 -14.51
N GLY A 255 -15.83 3.39 -13.57
CA GLY A 255 -15.57 2.42 -12.49
C GLY A 255 -14.54 2.91 -11.47
N LEU A 256 -14.21 2.07 -10.48
CA LEU A 256 -13.21 2.29 -9.42
C LEU A 256 -13.19 3.72 -8.86
N SER A 257 -14.37 4.28 -8.58
CA SER A 257 -14.47 5.60 -7.95
C SER A 257 -15.08 5.44 -6.57
N ARG A 258 -14.43 5.96 -5.53
CA ARG A 258 -14.84 5.73 -4.14
C ARG A 258 -14.78 6.99 -3.31
N ILE A 259 -15.53 6.99 -2.22
CA ILE A 259 -15.49 8.04 -1.22
C ILE A 259 -14.62 7.56 -0.09
N LEU A 260 -13.74 8.44 0.37
CA LEU A 260 -12.82 8.24 1.47
C LEU A 260 -13.04 9.33 2.50
N SER A 261 -12.60 9.06 3.73
CA SER A 261 -12.58 10.07 4.77
C SER A 261 -11.39 9.92 5.69
N THR A 262 -10.93 11.04 6.24
CA THR A 262 -10.01 11.00 7.38
C THR A 262 -10.72 10.51 8.65
N SER A 263 -9.95 10.15 9.68
CA SER A 263 -10.50 9.69 10.97
C SER A 263 -11.32 10.75 11.73
N GLY A 264 -11.86 10.36 12.89
CA GLY A 264 -12.44 11.27 13.89
C GLY A 264 -13.95 11.32 13.93
N TYR A 265 -14.63 10.47 13.16
CA TYR A 265 -16.05 10.23 13.35
C TYR A 265 -16.26 9.21 14.49
N PRO A 266 -17.14 9.50 15.47
CA PRO A 266 -17.33 8.64 16.63
C PRO A 266 -17.96 7.29 16.25
N SER A 267 -17.39 6.23 16.80
CA SER A 267 -17.98 4.89 16.75
C SER A 267 -19.13 4.82 17.75
N THR A 268 -20.34 4.46 17.28
CA THR A 268 -21.44 4.07 18.15
C THR A 268 -21.15 2.67 18.69
N LEU A 269 -20.88 2.55 19.99
CA LEU A 269 -20.44 1.33 20.68
C LEU A 269 -21.45 0.15 20.64
N ASP A 270 -22.65 0.35 20.08
CA ASP A 270 -23.77 -0.59 20.15
C ASP A 270 -23.75 -1.71 19.08
N GLY A 271 -22.58 -2.03 18.52
CA GLY A 271 -22.45 -3.08 17.49
C GLY A 271 -23.14 -2.77 16.15
N GLY A 272 -23.66 -1.55 15.98
CA GLY A 272 -24.24 -1.06 14.73
C GLY A 272 -23.19 -0.54 13.74
N LYS A 273 -23.61 -0.28 12.50
CA LYS A 273 -22.74 0.35 11.49
C LYS A 273 -22.30 1.73 11.97
N HIS A 274 -21.01 2.02 11.93
CA HIS A 274 -20.49 3.37 12.16
C HIS A 274 -20.74 4.23 10.92
N TYR A 275 -21.23 5.45 11.11
CA TYR A 275 -21.57 6.35 10.01
C TYR A 275 -20.69 7.58 10.00
N ILE A 276 -20.38 8.05 8.80
CA ILE A 276 -19.92 9.40 8.54
C ILE A 276 -21.14 10.23 8.22
N GLN A 277 -21.30 11.35 8.93
CA GLN A 277 -22.41 12.27 8.74
C GLN A 277 -21.90 13.70 8.62
N GLU A 278 -22.20 14.33 7.48
CA GLU A 278 -21.83 15.71 7.16
C GLU A 278 -23.02 16.42 6.50
N GLY A 279 -23.73 17.27 7.25
CA GLY A 279 -24.98 17.87 6.78
C GLY A 279 -26.02 16.80 6.40
N LYS A 280 -26.37 16.73 5.10
CA LYS A 280 -27.30 15.73 4.54
C LYS A 280 -26.65 14.40 4.17
N PHE A 281 -25.33 14.38 4.05
CA PHE A 281 -24.58 13.17 3.74
C PHE A 281 -24.60 12.23 4.94
N LYS A 282 -24.93 10.96 4.70
CA LYS A 282 -24.83 9.89 5.70
C LYS A 282 -24.50 8.58 5.02
N MET A 283 -23.31 8.04 5.30
CA MET A 283 -22.87 6.75 4.75
C MET A 283 -22.10 5.95 5.80
N PRO A 284 -22.21 4.61 5.80
CA PRO A 284 -21.44 3.78 6.70
C PRO A 284 -19.94 3.83 6.33
N TRP A 285 -19.08 3.69 7.34
CA TRP A 285 -17.69 3.32 7.14
C TRP A 285 -17.56 1.98 6.43
N ASP A 286 -16.43 1.79 5.75
CA ASP A 286 -16.05 0.51 5.17
C ASP A 286 -16.07 -0.60 6.22
N GLN A 287 -16.52 -1.78 5.78
CA GLN A 287 -16.65 -2.94 6.65
C GLN A 287 -15.65 -4.00 6.26
N TYR A 288 -15.21 -4.77 7.25
CA TYR A 288 -14.38 -5.94 6.95
C TYR A 288 -15.18 -6.91 6.08
N ASN A 289 -14.63 -7.18 4.90
CA ASN A 289 -15.29 -7.99 3.89
C ASN A 289 -14.54 -9.31 3.67
N TYR A 290 -15.29 -10.42 3.78
CA TYR A 290 -14.78 -11.78 3.65
C TYR A 290 -14.65 -12.27 2.20
N THR A 291 -15.09 -11.49 1.21
CA THR A 291 -14.94 -11.92 -0.19
C THR A 291 -13.48 -11.89 -0.62
N SER A 292 -13.15 -12.69 -1.64
CA SER A 292 -11.87 -12.62 -2.33
C SER A 292 -11.69 -11.37 -3.20
N THR A 293 -12.77 -10.64 -3.47
CA THR A 293 -12.74 -9.39 -4.24
C THR A 293 -12.27 -8.23 -3.34
N PRO A 294 -11.33 -7.40 -3.80
CA PRO A 294 -10.90 -6.22 -3.07
C PRO A 294 -12.04 -5.20 -2.92
N TRP A 295 -12.09 -4.51 -1.78
CA TRP A 295 -13.13 -3.55 -1.42
C TRP A 295 -13.41 -2.53 -2.53
N ALA A 296 -12.37 -1.95 -3.13
CA ALA A 296 -12.51 -0.94 -4.19
C ALA A 296 -13.17 -1.48 -5.47
N GLU A 297 -13.17 -2.79 -5.69
CA GLU A 297 -13.76 -3.43 -6.88
C GLU A 297 -15.20 -3.91 -6.67
N ILE A 298 -15.66 -3.99 -5.41
CA ILE A 298 -17.01 -4.47 -5.09
C ILE A 298 -18.01 -3.36 -5.43
N PRO A 299 -19.00 -3.60 -6.31
CA PRO A 299 -19.96 -2.55 -6.71
C PRO A 299 -20.68 -1.90 -5.53
N GLU A 300 -21.05 -2.69 -4.52
CA GLU A 300 -21.82 -2.25 -3.35
C GLU A 300 -21.06 -1.25 -2.47
N THR A 301 -19.72 -1.26 -2.50
CA THR A 301 -18.88 -0.38 -1.67
C THR A 301 -18.88 1.07 -2.15
N ILE A 302 -19.52 1.37 -3.28
CA ILE A 302 -19.88 2.76 -3.63
C ILE A 302 -20.81 3.38 -2.58
N ASN A 303 -21.49 2.56 -1.79
CA ASN A 303 -22.37 2.96 -0.69
C ASN A 303 -21.66 2.95 0.68
N GLU A 304 -20.33 2.92 0.70
CA GLU A 304 -19.49 2.98 1.90
C GLU A 304 -18.46 4.11 1.78
N VAL A 305 -17.91 4.54 2.92
CA VAL A 305 -16.76 5.44 2.96
C VAL A 305 -15.52 4.69 3.40
N GLY A 306 -14.51 4.65 2.53
CA GLY A 306 -13.24 3.97 2.80
C GLY A 306 -12.36 4.73 3.78
N SER A 307 -11.77 4.00 4.72
CA SER A 307 -10.69 4.46 5.57
C SER A 307 -9.34 4.42 4.86
N ILE A 308 -8.36 5.10 5.46
CA ILE A 308 -6.95 5.03 5.03
C ILE A 308 -6.41 3.60 4.99
N TYR A 309 -6.94 2.71 5.85
CA TYR A 309 -6.51 1.31 5.96
C TYR A 309 -7.04 0.41 4.84
N THR A 310 -8.11 0.84 4.17
CA THR A 310 -8.76 0.06 3.11
C THR A 310 -8.42 0.60 1.74
N CYS A 311 -8.19 1.90 1.61
CA CYS A 311 -7.85 2.53 0.32
C CYS A 311 -6.34 2.52 0.01
N GLN A 312 -5.47 2.28 0.99
CA GLN A 312 -4.02 2.33 0.76
C GLN A 312 -3.61 1.30 -0.31
N GLY A 313 -2.71 1.72 -1.21
CA GLY A 313 -2.24 0.92 -2.32
C GLY A 313 -3.21 0.83 -3.51
N PHE A 314 -4.44 1.34 -3.41
CA PHE A 314 -5.35 1.44 -4.55
C PHE A 314 -5.11 2.70 -5.37
N ASP A 315 -5.05 2.51 -6.68
CA ASP A 315 -5.10 3.60 -7.66
C ASP A 315 -6.55 3.73 -8.18
N LEU A 316 -7.32 4.63 -7.57
CA LEU A 316 -8.73 4.91 -7.92
C LEU A 316 -8.83 5.89 -9.10
N ASN A 317 -9.88 5.77 -9.90
CA ASN A 317 -10.09 6.69 -11.04
C ASN A 317 -10.58 8.06 -10.59
N TYR A 318 -11.51 8.09 -9.63
CA TYR A 318 -11.96 9.29 -8.95
C TYR A 318 -12.09 9.01 -7.46
N THR A 319 -11.69 9.99 -6.65
CA THR A 319 -11.77 9.88 -5.20
C THR A 319 -12.46 11.11 -4.65
N GLY A 320 -13.54 10.90 -3.89
CA GLY A 320 -14.11 11.95 -3.04
C GLY A 320 -13.48 11.85 -1.66
N ILE A 321 -12.85 12.92 -1.16
CA ILE A 321 -12.20 12.92 0.16
C ILE A 321 -12.96 13.84 1.09
N ILE A 322 -13.51 13.27 2.16
CA ILE A 322 -14.08 14.03 3.26
C ILE A 322 -12.97 14.32 4.28
N ILE A 323 -12.76 15.60 4.57
CA ILE A 323 -11.84 16.04 5.62
C ILE A 323 -12.62 16.04 6.94
N GLY A 324 -12.31 15.07 7.78
CA GLY A 324 -13.06 14.76 9.00
C GLY A 324 -12.75 15.67 10.20
N PRO A 325 -13.45 15.46 11.33
CA PRO A 325 -13.48 16.34 12.50
C PRO A 325 -12.12 16.78 13.10
N PRO A 326 -11.05 15.96 13.07
CA PRO A 326 -9.76 16.35 13.63
C PRO A 326 -9.09 17.48 12.86
N ILE A 327 -9.47 17.76 11.62
CA ILE A 327 -8.81 18.76 10.79
C ILE A 327 -9.71 19.99 10.67
N SER A 328 -9.19 21.17 11.00
CA SER A 328 -9.93 22.43 10.84
C SER A 328 -9.02 23.56 10.39
N GLN A 329 -9.59 24.59 9.78
CA GLN A 329 -8.87 25.83 9.51
C GLN A 329 -8.64 26.61 10.81
N ILE A 330 -7.49 27.27 10.94
CA ILE A 330 -7.22 28.25 11.98
C ILE A 330 -7.97 29.54 11.61
N PRO A 331 -8.92 30.04 12.44
CA PRO A 331 -9.68 31.24 12.13
C PRO A 331 -8.79 32.44 11.77
N GLY A 332 -9.12 33.12 10.67
CA GLY A 332 -8.37 34.28 10.18
C GLY A 332 -6.99 33.95 9.57
N GLN A 333 -6.63 32.67 9.45
CA GLN A 333 -5.36 32.25 8.85
C GLN A 333 -5.60 31.25 7.72
N ASN A 334 -4.72 31.29 6.72
CA ASN A 334 -4.67 30.30 5.66
C ASN A 334 -3.87 29.06 6.10
N LYS A 335 -4.20 28.52 7.27
CA LYS A 335 -3.52 27.37 7.88
C LYS A 335 -4.52 26.37 8.42
N ILE A 336 -4.16 25.09 8.39
CA ILE A 336 -4.91 24.03 9.06
C ILE A 336 -4.28 23.69 10.41
N GLN A 337 -5.12 23.27 11.35
CA GLN A 337 -4.72 22.69 12.63
C GLN A 337 -5.28 21.27 12.76
N VAL A 338 -4.61 20.46 13.58
CA VAL A 338 -5.04 19.10 13.92
C VAL A 338 -5.48 19.11 15.39
N ASN A 339 -6.78 18.91 15.61
CA ASN A 339 -7.45 18.83 16.89
C ASN A 339 -7.36 17.40 17.41
N LEU A 340 -6.33 17.13 18.23
CA LEU A 340 -6.04 15.78 18.74
C LEU A 340 -7.15 15.22 19.64
N ASP A 341 -7.94 16.08 20.27
CA ASP A 341 -9.11 15.74 21.10
C ASP A 341 -10.27 15.13 20.30
N LYS A 342 -10.32 15.35 18.99
CA LYS A 342 -11.35 14.82 18.09
C LYS A 342 -10.95 13.53 17.39
N ILE A 343 -9.76 13.00 17.69
CA ILE A 343 -9.27 11.76 17.10
C ILE A 343 -9.92 10.60 17.83
N THR A 344 -10.62 9.75 17.08
CA THR A 344 -11.36 8.60 17.61
C THR A 344 -10.54 7.31 17.62
N ASP A 345 -9.44 7.26 16.88
CA ASP A 345 -8.47 6.17 16.89
C ASP A 345 -7.29 6.50 17.83
N ILE A 346 -7.46 6.20 19.11
CA ILE A 346 -6.48 6.53 20.18
C ILE A 346 -5.19 5.70 20.01
N GLU A 347 -5.21 4.57 19.31
CA GLU A 347 -4.00 3.78 19.04
C GLU A 347 -3.00 4.52 18.16
N MET A 348 -3.44 5.42 17.29
CA MET A 348 -2.57 6.26 16.44
C MET A 348 -1.62 7.17 17.23
N PHE A 349 -1.93 7.47 18.50
CA PHE A 349 -1.22 8.48 19.31
C PHE A 349 -0.71 7.99 20.66
N LYS A 350 -0.72 6.67 20.92
CA LYS A 350 0.05 6.14 22.06
C LYS A 350 1.53 6.49 21.82
N LYS A 351 2.00 7.59 22.40
CA LYS A 351 3.42 7.90 22.59
C LYS A 351 3.98 6.80 23.47
N GLU A 352 4.48 5.75 22.84
CA GLU A 352 5.18 4.68 23.54
C GLU A 352 6.61 5.16 23.83
N LYS A 353 7.02 5.05 25.10
CA LYS A 353 8.34 5.46 25.59
C LYS A 353 9.41 4.78 24.72
N ILE A 354 10.31 5.61 24.17
CA ILE A 354 11.49 5.20 23.39
C ILE A 354 12.39 4.30 24.22
#